data_AF-A0AAE9WI85-F1
#
_entry.id   AF-A0AAE9WI85-F1
#
_cell.length_a   1.000
_cell.length_b   1.000
_cell.length_c   1.000
_cell.angle_alpha   90.00
_cell.angle_beta   90.00
_cell.angle_gamma   90.00
#
_symmetry.space_group_name_H-M   'P 1'
#
loop_
_entity.id
_entity.type
_entity.pdbx_description
1 polymer ?
#
loop_
_entity_poly.entity_id
_entity_poly.type
_entity_poly.pdbx_seq_one_letter_code
_entity_poly.pdbx_strand_id
1 'polypeptide(L)'
;MSWKLTKKLKETHLASAIGLNSSGSIKGLRNNAHSSMSSRKSSDEKSSRSSEDRQPQSTVVQPGLLQVTIIAARDLRLPSGYTPTNYTASFGAIPSNNGLGHSRSRSHAWWLPYIVVEFDKNEVLVDALNTATLENPRWDYQATFDVSRYSKLSLNIYLRSSTSRLRNGMGNDVFLGGIKIPPSFVVNKLTDEWVSLQGGSGELRVQMLYKPNQNTPLTIDAFDLLKVVGKGSFGKVMQVRKRDTSRIYALKTIRKAHIVSRSEVDHTLAERTVLAQVNNPFIVPLKFSFQSPEKLYIVLAFVNGGELFHHLQREGCFGTSRAKFYTAELLVALECLHEFNVIYRDLKPENILLDYTGHIALCDFGLCKLNMAKTDRTNTFCGTPEYLAPELLLGHGYTKVVDWWTLGVLLYEMITGLPPFYDENINEMYRKILQDTLRFPDNIDKDGRNLLCGLLTRSPDKRLGSRGAQEIKNHPFFADIDWKKLFAKKIQPPFKPCVESAIDTSNFDSEFTSEIPMDSVVADSHLSETVQQQFANWSYQRPTTIDASDDISTIAPGSITR
;
A
#
# COMPACT_ATOMS: atom_id res chain seq x y z
N MET A 1 -27.11 -5.91 -19.27
CA MET A 1 -28.05 -4.91 -18.70
C MET A 1 -27.95 -4.83 -17.19
N SER A 2 -27.97 -5.96 -16.45
CA SER A 2 -27.90 -6.01 -14.97
C SER A 2 -26.66 -5.35 -14.33
N TRP A 3 -25.45 -5.59 -14.84
CA TRP A 3 -24.19 -5.13 -14.21
C TRP A 3 -23.92 -3.62 -14.25
N LYS A 4 -24.46 -2.88 -15.24
CA LYS A 4 -24.36 -1.40 -15.28
C LYS A 4 -25.27 -0.75 -14.24
N LEU A 5 -26.33 -1.46 -13.82
CA LEU A 5 -27.23 -1.01 -12.76
C LEU A 5 -26.54 -1.09 -11.39
N THR A 6 -25.76 -2.14 -11.15
CA THR A 6 -25.02 -2.37 -9.90
C THR A 6 -24.02 -1.26 -9.58
N LYS A 7 -23.29 -0.74 -10.57
CA LYS A 7 -22.37 0.41 -10.39
C LYS A 7 -23.13 1.68 -9.97
N LYS A 8 -24.23 1.98 -10.67
CA LYS A 8 -25.07 3.18 -10.41
C LYS A 8 -25.79 3.12 -9.05
N LEU A 9 -26.09 1.92 -8.57
CA LEU A 9 -26.69 1.66 -7.26
C LEU A 9 -25.65 1.71 -6.13
N LYS A 10 -24.44 1.15 -6.32
CA LYS A 10 -23.35 1.21 -5.33
C LYS A 10 -22.94 2.66 -5.00
N GLU A 11 -22.94 3.55 -5.98
CA GLU A 11 -22.64 4.98 -5.80
C GLU A 11 -23.75 5.76 -5.06
N THR A 12 -25.03 5.38 -5.22
CA THR A 12 -26.15 6.04 -4.53
C THR A 12 -26.27 5.62 -3.06
N HIS A 13 -25.78 4.44 -2.70
CA HIS A 13 -25.82 3.94 -1.32
C HIS A 13 -24.72 4.50 -0.41
N LEU A 14 -23.57 4.93 -0.95
CA LEU A 14 -22.54 5.61 -0.16
C LEU A 14 -22.98 6.99 0.36
N ALA A 15 -23.93 7.64 -0.32
CA ALA A 15 -24.48 8.95 0.05
C ALA A 15 -25.66 8.85 1.04
N SER A 16 -26.37 7.72 1.09
CA SER A 16 -27.62 7.59 1.85
C SER A 16 -27.45 7.03 3.28
N ALA A 17 -26.29 6.51 3.64
CA ALA A 17 -26.02 5.95 4.97
C ALA A 17 -25.78 7.00 6.10
N ILE A 18 -25.93 8.31 5.85
CA ILE A 18 -25.60 9.38 6.82
C ILE A 18 -26.83 10.10 7.40
N GLY A 19 -28.05 9.74 7.02
CA GLY A 19 -29.25 10.39 7.55
C GLY A 19 -30.15 9.43 8.31
N LEU A 20 -30.11 9.43 9.65
CA LEU A 20 -31.26 9.16 10.54
C LEU A 20 -30.91 9.55 12.00
N ASN A 21 -31.65 10.53 12.52
CA ASN A 21 -31.57 11.15 13.84
C ASN A 21 -32.10 10.26 14.98
N SER A 22 -31.70 10.56 16.23
CA SER A 22 -32.63 10.50 17.37
C SER A 22 -32.30 11.54 18.45
N SER A 23 -33.18 12.53 18.55
CA SER A 23 -33.33 13.47 19.67
C SER A 23 -33.99 12.78 20.86
N GLY A 24 -33.45 12.95 22.07
CA GLY A 24 -34.05 12.50 23.31
C GLY A 24 -33.59 13.37 24.49
N SER A 25 -34.40 14.36 24.84
CA SER A 25 -34.23 15.22 26.02
C SER A 25 -34.42 14.45 27.32
N ILE A 26 -33.49 14.55 28.27
CA ILE A 26 -33.78 14.38 29.69
C ILE A 26 -33.06 15.47 30.50
N LYS A 27 -33.87 16.30 31.17
CA LYS A 27 -33.48 17.26 32.20
C LYS A 27 -33.16 16.53 33.50
N GLY A 28 -32.21 17.03 34.29
CA GLY A 28 -32.34 16.96 35.75
C GLY A 28 -31.05 16.88 36.57
N LEU A 29 -30.81 17.98 37.29
CA LEU A 29 -30.31 18.05 38.67
C LEU A 29 -28.79 18.07 38.92
N ARG A 30 -28.36 19.30 39.24
CA ARG A 30 -27.22 19.69 40.08
C ARG A 30 -27.15 18.86 41.38
N ASN A 31 -25.95 18.55 41.86
CA ASN A 31 -25.43 19.18 43.07
C ASN A 31 -23.94 18.91 43.33
N ASN A 32 -23.34 19.93 43.95
CA ASN A 32 -21.97 20.13 44.40
C ASN A 32 -21.32 18.97 45.16
N ALA A 33 -19.99 18.83 44.98
CA ALA A 33 -19.07 18.80 46.12
C ALA A 33 -17.67 19.27 45.69
N HIS A 34 -17.27 20.42 46.24
CA HIS A 34 -15.88 20.87 46.34
C HIS A 34 -15.14 20.01 47.38
N SER A 35 -13.91 19.60 47.11
CA SER A 35 -12.83 19.72 48.09
C SER A 35 -11.46 19.67 47.41
N SER A 36 -10.80 20.82 47.42
CA SER A 36 -9.37 21.02 47.25
C SER A 36 -8.58 20.53 48.47
N MET A 37 -7.37 19.99 48.27
CA MET A 37 -6.13 20.22 49.06
C MET A 37 -5.08 19.18 48.63
N SER A 38 -4.05 19.57 47.89
CA SER A 38 -2.77 20.16 48.32
C SER A 38 -1.66 19.10 48.42
N SER A 39 -0.80 19.12 47.40
CA SER A 39 0.66 19.01 47.44
C SER A 39 1.34 18.38 48.66
N ARG A 40 2.15 17.35 48.43
CA ARG A 40 3.46 17.18 49.09
C ARG A 40 4.45 16.53 48.12
N LYS A 41 5.55 17.25 47.87
CA LYS A 41 6.79 16.75 47.27
C LYS A 41 7.56 16.00 48.36
N SER A 42 8.15 14.85 48.03
CA SER A 42 9.33 14.32 48.69
C SER A 42 10.22 13.66 47.65
N SER A 43 11.41 14.25 47.51
CA SER A 43 12.61 13.69 46.91
C SER A 43 13.07 12.45 47.69
N ASP A 44 13.60 11.44 47.00
CA ASP A 44 14.63 10.57 47.58
C ASP A 44 15.48 9.87 46.50
N GLU A 45 16.65 9.44 46.96
CA GLU A 45 17.94 9.35 46.28
C GLU A 45 18.22 8.08 45.46
N LYS A 46 19.31 8.19 44.69
CA LYS A 46 20.02 7.17 43.90
C LYS A 46 20.37 5.91 44.69
N SER A 47 20.27 4.75 44.04
CA SER A 47 21.20 3.64 44.25
C SER A 47 21.55 2.98 42.92
N SER A 48 22.78 2.47 42.83
CA SER A 48 23.46 1.96 41.65
C SER A 48 23.75 0.46 41.80
N ARG A 49 23.56 -0.30 40.71
CA ARG A 49 24.02 -1.68 40.38
C ARG A 49 23.19 -2.12 39.16
N SER A 50 23.62 -2.86 38.16
CA SER A 50 24.89 -3.40 37.69
C SER A 50 24.66 -3.80 36.21
N SER A 51 25.74 -3.96 35.46
CA SER A 51 25.86 -4.47 34.09
C SER A 51 24.99 -5.68 33.72
N GLU A 52 24.26 -5.62 32.59
CA GLU A 52 23.88 -6.76 31.73
C GLU A 52 23.30 -6.29 30.37
N ASP A 53 23.67 -7.00 29.30
CA ASP A 53 23.14 -7.05 27.93
C ASP A 53 22.89 -5.75 27.12
N ARG A 54 23.88 -5.35 26.32
CA ARG A 54 23.63 -4.53 25.13
C ARG A 54 23.02 -5.40 24.03
N GLN A 55 21.69 -5.39 23.92
CA GLN A 55 21.01 -5.73 22.69
C GLN A 55 21.59 -4.93 21.51
N PRO A 56 21.70 -5.50 20.30
CA PRO A 56 22.28 -4.79 19.17
C PRO A 56 21.43 -3.54 18.87
N GLN A 57 22.06 -2.38 18.99
CA GLN A 57 21.36 -1.09 18.92
C GLN A 57 20.88 -0.83 17.49
N SER A 58 19.56 -0.76 17.31
CA SER A 58 18.93 -0.26 16.08
C SER A 58 19.44 1.15 15.77
N THR A 59 19.92 1.42 14.56
CA THR A 59 20.35 2.76 14.17
C THR A 59 19.18 3.54 13.56
N VAL A 60 18.90 4.73 14.10
CA VAL A 60 17.86 5.61 13.56
C VAL A 60 18.46 6.47 12.46
N VAL A 61 18.08 6.20 11.21
CA VAL A 61 18.38 7.02 10.05
C VAL A 61 17.33 8.12 9.91
N GLN A 62 17.77 9.36 9.76
CA GLN A 62 16.87 10.48 9.58
C GLN A 62 16.10 10.38 8.23
N PRO A 63 14.95 11.04 8.07
CA PRO A 63 14.35 11.21 6.76
C PRO A 63 15.30 12.00 5.84
N GLY A 64 15.34 11.66 4.56
CA GLY A 64 16.22 12.32 3.61
C GLY A 64 16.01 11.91 2.17
N LEU A 65 16.99 12.21 1.34
CA LEU A 65 17.05 11.90 -0.08
C LEU A 65 18.20 10.94 -0.35
N LEU A 66 17.90 9.82 -1.00
CA LEU A 66 18.89 8.90 -1.55
C LEU A 66 19.05 9.21 -3.05
N GLN A 67 20.21 9.74 -3.43
CA GLN A 67 20.58 9.93 -4.82
C GLN A 67 21.31 8.69 -5.31
N VAL A 68 20.79 8.05 -6.36
CA VAL A 68 21.35 6.86 -6.99
C VAL A 68 21.73 7.23 -8.42
N THR A 69 23.03 7.20 -8.73
CA THR A 69 23.51 7.39 -10.10
C THR A 69 23.87 6.04 -10.70
N ILE A 70 23.14 5.63 -11.72
CA ILE A 70 23.40 4.42 -12.51
C ILE A 70 24.29 4.81 -13.67
N ILE A 71 25.53 4.30 -13.69
CA ILE A 71 26.53 4.72 -14.67
C ILE A 71 26.52 3.76 -15.85
N ALA A 72 26.98 2.53 -15.66
CA ALA A 72 27.17 1.54 -16.72
C ALA A 72 27.19 0.12 -16.17
N ALA A 73 26.94 -0.86 -17.02
CA ALA A 73 27.27 -2.25 -16.76
C ALA A 73 28.36 -2.72 -17.74
N ARG A 74 29.08 -3.77 -17.36
CA ARG A 74 30.09 -4.42 -18.19
C ARG A 74 29.96 -5.94 -18.14
N ASP A 75 30.44 -6.60 -19.18
CA ASP A 75 30.48 -8.06 -19.30
C ASP A 75 29.10 -8.74 -19.17
N LEU A 76 28.03 -8.05 -19.61
CA LEU A 76 26.71 -8.65 -19.71
C LEU A 76 26.72 -9.71 -20.81
N ARG A 77 26.12 -10.87 -20.52
CA ARG A 77 25.90 -11.94 -21.49
C ARG A 77 24.42 -12.25 -21.58
N LEU A 78 23.99 -12.57 -22.78
CA LEU A 78 22.64 -13.07 -23.00
C LEU A 78 22.51 -14.48 -22.41
N PRO A 79 21.32 -14.83 -21.89
CA PRO A 79 21.03 -16.20 -21.49
C PRO A 79 21.30 -17.20 -22.62
N SER A 80 21.78 -18.39 -22.27
CA SER A 80 22.10 -19.44 -23.25
C SER A 80 20.90 -19.78 -24.12
N GLY A 81 21.09 -19.77 -25.44
CA GLY A 81 20.02 -20.04 -26.42
C GLY A 81 19.22 -18.80 -26.87
N TYR A 82 19.50 -17.62 -26.32
CA TYR A 82 18.90 -16.37 -26.79
C TYR A 82 19.80 -15.68 -27.83
N THR A 83 19.41 -15.72 -29.10
CA THR A 83 19.97 -14.85 -30.14
C THR A 83 19.08 -13.63 -30.28
N PRO A 84 19.60 -12.39 -30.17
CA PRO A 84 18.84 -11.20 -30.53
C PRO A 84 18.36 -11.38 -31.96
N THR A 85 17.07 -11.19 -32.23
CA THR A 85 16.55 -11.19 -33.60
C THR A 85 17.39 -10.22 -34.44
N ASN A 86 17.94 -10.67 -35.57
CA ASN A 86 18.83 -9.87 -36.42
C ASN A 86 18.16 -8.53 -36.76
N TYR A 87 18.77 -7.43 -36.30
CA TYR A 87 18.31 -6.08 -36.60
C TYR A 87 19.33 -5.40 -37.50
N THR A 88 19.21 -5.66 -38.80
CA THR A 88 19.84 -4.83 -39.82
C THR A 88 19.27 -3.42 -39.73
N ALA A 89 20.18 -2.46 -39.60
CA ALA A 89 19.92 -1.03 -39.49
C ALA A 89 18.97 -0.53 -40.59
N SER A 90 17.70 -0.32 -40.23
CA SER A 90 16.84 0.65 -40.93
C SER A 90 16.75 1.89 -40.04
N PHE A 91 17.67 2.83 -40.27
CA PHE A 91 17.55 4.21 -39.81
C PHE A 91 16.29 4.81 -40.46
N GLY A 92 15.15 4.67 -39.79
CA GLY A 92 13.92 5.38 -40.10
C GLY A 92 13.63 6.36 -38.98
N ALA A 93 13.63 7.65 -39.28
CA ALA A 93 13.26 8.71 -38.35
C ALA A 93 11.85 8.48 -37.76
N ILE A 94 11.69 8.63 -36.45
CA ILE A 94 10.40 8.58 -35.73
C ILE A 94 10.30 9.83 -34.84
N PRO A 95 9.11 10.46 -34.70
CA PRO A 95 8.96 11.90 -34.46
C PRO A 95 9.42 12.36 -33.07
N SER A 96 9.91 13.59 -33.02
CA SER A 96 10.17 14.34 -31.79
C SER A 96 8.88 14.48 -30.96
N ASN A 97 8.82 13.80 -29.82
CA ASN A 97 7.82 14.15 -28.81
C ASN A 97 8.42 15.21 -27.88
N ASN A 98 7.81 16.39 -27.89
CA ASN A 98 8.21 17.53 -27.07
C ASN A 98 7.75 17.33 -25.62
N GLY A 99 8.70 17.40 -24.69
CA GLY A 99 8.45 17.88 -23.33
C GLY A 99 8.60 16.85 -22.20
N LEU A 100 9.78 16.83 -21.57
CA LEU A 100 10.02 17.25 -20.18
C LEU A 100 11.50 16.96 -19.85
N GLY A 101 12.27 18.03 -19.67
CA GLY A 101 13.73 18.01 -19.64
C GLY A 101 14.34 17.40 -18.37
N HIS A 102 15.37 16.57 -18.55
CA HIS A 102 16.77 16.90 -18.26
C HIS A 102 17.68 15.76 -18.77
N SER A 103 18.83 16.15 -19.33
CA SER A 103 20.01 15.34 -19.74
C SER A 103 19.94 14.55 -21.06
N ARG A 104 20.62 15.12 -22.08
CA ARG A 104 21.07 14.57 -23.38
C ARG A 104 20.01 13.80 -24.17
N SER A 105 19.63 14.30 -25.35
CA SER A 105 18.68 13.68 -26.30
C SER A 105 18.74 12.14 -26.26
N ARG A 106 17.78 11.53 -25.56
CA ARG A 106 17.64 10.08 -25.42
C ARG A 106 16.74 9.59 -26.55
N SER A 107 17.32 9.31 -27.71
CA SER A 107 16.61 8.58 -28.76
C SER A 107 16.38 7.14 -28.27
N HIS A 108 15.16 6.60 -28.37
CA HIS A 108 14.85 5.26 -27.87
C HIS A 108 15.59 4.17 -28.69
N ALA A 109 16.81 3.78 -28.28
CA ALA A 109 17.49 2.59 -28.79
C ALA A 109 16.89 1.34 -28.12
N TRP A 110 15.72 0.95 -28.59
CA TRP A 110 14.91 -0.14 -28.03
C TRP A 110 15.63 -1.51 -28.03
N TRP A 111 16.73 -1.66 -28.78
CA TRP A 111 17.57 -2.86 -28.82
C TRP A 111 18.65 -2.91 -27.71
N LEU A 112 18.83 -1.83 -26.95
CA LEU A 112 19.76 -1.81 -25.82
C LEU A 112 19.06 -2.23 -24.51
N PRO A 113 19.81 -2.81 -23.55
CA PRO A 113 19.27 -3.11 -22.23
C PRO A 113 18.73 -1.86 -21.52
N TYR A 114 17.62 -2.03 -20.80
CA TYR A 114 17.13 -1.02 -19.86
C TYR A 114 17.28 -1.54 -18.43
N ILE A 115 17.29 -0.62 -17.47
CA ILE A 115 17.40 -0.95 -16.05
C ILE A 115 16.18 -0.43 -15.29
N VAL A 116 15.66 -1.26 -14.39
CA VAL A 116 14.61 -0.91 -13.44
C VAL A 116 15.26 -0.71 -12.09
N VAL A 117 15.11 0.50 -11.55
CA VAL A 117 15.65 0.92 -10.25
C VAL A 117 14.49 1.09 -9.29
N GLU A 118 14.46 0.28 -8.24
CA GLU A 118 13.39 0.28 -7.24
C GLU A 118 13.97 0.60 -5.86
N PHE A 119 13.35 1.58 -5.18
CA PHE A 119 13.57 1.84 -3.76
C PHE A 119 12.24 2.16 -3.08
N ASP A 120 11.92 1.45 -1.99
CA ASP A 120 10.73 1.70 -1.16
C ASP A 120 9.43 1.83 -2.00
N LYS A 121 9.18 0.85 -2.87
CA LYS A 121 8.06 0.76 -3.81
C LYS A 121 7.99 1.88 -4.87
N ASN A 122 9.04 2.69 -5.03
CA ASN A 122 9.16 3.64 -6.13
C ASN A 122 10.10 3.09 -7.19
N GLU A 123 9.64 3.06 -8.43
CA GLU A 123 10.39 2.50 -9.55
C GLU A 123 10.73 3.54 -10.60
N VAL A 124 11.88 3.33 -11.24
CA VAL A 124 12.33 4.12 -12.36
C VAL A 124 12.88 3.19 -13.42
N LEU A 125 12.30 3.26 -14.62
CA LEU A 125 12.83 2.62 -15.80
C LEU A 125 13.78 3.57 -16.51
N VAL A 126 14.99 3.11 -16.80
CA VAL A 126 16.03 3.90 -17.44
C VAL A 126 16.56 3.16 -18.66
N ASP A 127 16.39 3.78 -19.83
CA ASP A 127 16.96 3.32 -21.09
C ASP A 127 18.45 3.62 -21.19
N ALA A 128 19.21 2.69 -21.75
CA ALA A 128 20.62 2.91 -22.07
C ALA A 128 20.78 3.98 -23.16
N LEU A 129 21.91 4.69 -23.09
CA LEU A 129 22.33 5.66 -24.08
C LEU A 129 22.72 4.96 -25.38
N ASN A 130 22.37 5.55 -26.51
CA ASN A 130 22.56 4.97 -27.85
C ASN A 130 24.01 4.76 -28.26
N THR A 131 24.96 5.33 -27.52
CA THR A 131 26.40 5.13 -27.70
C THR A 131 26.89 3.83 -27.04
N ALA A 132 26.03 3.09 -26.36
CA ALA A 132 26.40 1.89 -25.61
C ALA A 132 26.23 0.61 -26.45
N THR A 133 26.80 -0.48 -25.95
CA THR A 133 26.68 -1.83 -26.56
C THR A 133 25.79 -2.71 -25.70
N LEU A 134 25.43 -3.88 -26.21
CA LEU A 134 24.62 -4.84 -25.46
C LEU A 134 25.42 -5.48 -24.31
N GLU A 135 26.71 -5.73 -24.49
CA GLU A 135 27.58 -6.26 -23.43
C GLU A 135 27.98 -5.18 -22.40
N ASN A 136 28.08 -3.92 -22.84
CA ASN A 136 28.51 -2.79 -22.01
C ASN A 136 27.54 -1.60 -22.13
N PRO A 137 26.30 -1.72 -21.61
CA PRO A 137 25.33 -0.65 -21.64
C PRO A 137 25.73 0.48 -20.69
N ARG A 138 25.35 1.71 -21.04
CA ARG A 138 25.61 2.92 -20.26
C ARG A 138 24.33 3.73 -20.10
N TRP A 139 24.02 4.17 -18.88
CA TRP A 139 22.78 4.90 -18.58
C TRP A 139 23.05 6.36 -18.18
N ASP A 140 24.15 6.62 -17.47
CA ASP A 140 24.50 7.93 -16.86
C ASP A 140 23.26 8.69 -16.33
N TYR A 141 22.48 8.03 -15.50
CA TYR A 141 21.21 8.56 -15.00
C TYR A 141 21.22 8.65 -13.48
N GLN A 142 20.79 9.80 -12.97
CA GLN A 142 20.60 10.02 -11.54
C GLN A 142 19.11 9.97 -11.20
N ALA A 143 18.76 9.07 -10.29
CA ALA A 143 17.46 8.99 -9.67
C ALA A 143 17.55 9.45 -8.21
N THR A 144 16.67 10.33 -7.78
CA THR A 144 16.52 10.71 -6.37
C THR A 144 15.30 10.01 -5.77
N PHE A 145 15.45 9.40 -4.60
CA PHE A 145 14.37 8.73 -3.87
C PHE A 145 14.20 9.33 -2.47
N ASP A 146 12.96 9.41 -2.01
CA ASP A 146 12.65 9.81 -0.65
C ASP A 146 12.91 8.64 0.32
N VAL A 147 13.78 8.85 1.30
CA VAL A 147 14.09 7.90 2.36
C VAL A 147 13.09 8.11 3.50
N SER A 148 12.01 7.34 3.44
CA SER A 148 10.99 7.31 4.49
C SER A 148 11.11 6.09 5.39
N ARG A 149 11.82 5.05 4.97
CA ARG A 149 12.02 3.80 5.71
C ARG A 149 13.20 3.03 5.15
N TYR A 150 13.66 2.03 5.91
CA TYR A 150 14.68 1.12 5.43
C TYR A 150 14.08 0.25 4.32
N SER A 151 14.76 0.25 3.18
CA SER A 151 14.50 -0.61 2.03
C SER A 151 15.84 -0.92 1.38
N LYS A 152 15.98 -2.13 0.85
CA LYS A 152 17.10 -2.43 -0.04
C LYS A 152 16.83 -1.74 -1.38
N LEU A 153 17.88 -1.24 -2.02
CA LEU A 153 17.82 -0.74 -3.39
C LEU A 153 17.93 -1.95 -4.32
N SER A 154 16.95 -2.11 -5.22
CA SER A 154 16.95 -3.17 -6.23
C SER A 154 17.22 -2.56 -7.60
N LEU A 155 18.19 -3.11 -8.33
CA LEU A 155 18.48 -2.73 -9.71
C LEU A 155 18.44 -3.98 -10.58
N ASN A 156 17.51 -4.03 -11.54
CA ASN A 156 17.30 -5.18 -12.40
C ASN A 156 17.45 -4.79 -13.86
N ILE A 157 18.25 -5.51 -14.63
CA ILE A 157 18.55 -5.22 -16.03
C ILE A 157 17.76 -6.17 -16.91
N TYR A 158 17.11 -5.61 -17.94
CA TYR A 158 16.28 -6.35 -18.87
C TYR A 158 16.60 -5.97 -20.32
N LEU A 159 16.37 -6.91 -21.22
CA LEU A 159 16.35 -6.68 -22.66
C LEU A 159 14.94 -6.86 -23.20
N ARG A 160 14.48 -5.89 -23.99
CA ARG A 160 13.14 -5.92 -24.58
C ARG A 160 13.01 -7.07 -25.59
N SER A 161 12.00 -7.93 -25.42
CA SER A 161 11.69 -8.98 -26.39
C SER A 161 10.77 -8.47 -27.49
N SER A 162 10.99 -8.84 -28.75
CA SER A 162 10.18 -8.41 -29.91
C SER A 162 8.70 -8.81 -29.83
N THR A 163 8.39 -9.88 -29.11
CA THR A 163 7.01 -10.34 -28.82
C THR A 163 6.20 -9.37 -27.94
N SER A 164 6.82 -8.40 -27.29
CA SER A 164 6.16 -7.39 -26.45
C SER A 164 5.23 -6.45 -27.24
N ARG A 165 5.39 -6.32 -28.56
CA ARG A 165 4.51 -5.46 -29.39
C ARG A 165 3.10 -6.03 -29.60
N LEU A 166 2.88 -7.33 -29.39
CA LEU A 166 1.56 -7.96 -29.60
C LEU A 166 0.74 -8.07 -28.31
N ARG A 167 1.34 -7.88 -27.14
CA ARG A 167 0.66 -7.82 -25.85
C ARG A 167 1.36 -6.80 -24.97
N ASN A 168 0.74 -5.63 -24.81
CA ASN A 168 1.17 -4.57 -23.91
C ASN A 168 1.46 -5.15 -22.50
N GLY A 169 2.73 -5.31 -22.16
CA GLY A 169 3.13 -5.81 -20.85
C GLY A 169 4.62 -6.14 -20.78
N MET A 170 5.26 -5.74 -19.67
CA MET A 170 6.63 -6.10 -19.26
C MET A 170 6.76 -7.61 -18.88
N GLY A 171 6.01 -8.48 -19.55
CA GLY A 171 5.85 -9.89 -19.18
C GLY A 171 6.82 -10.84 -19.87
N ASN A 172 7.42 -10.43 -20.99
CA ASN A 172 8.25 -11.29 -21.85
C ASN A 172 9.68 -10.76 -22.06
N ASP A 173 10.11 -9.73 -21.32
CA ASP A 173 11.45 -9.18 -21.44
C ASP A 173 12.48 -10.11 -20.80
N VAL A 174 13.66 -10.20 -21.42
CA VAL A 174 14.73 -11.11 -20.99
C VAL A 174 15.47 -10.49 -19.82
N PHE A 175 15.43 -11.14 -18.66
CA PHE A 175 16.21 -10.75 -17.50
C PHE A 175 17.70 -11.04 -17.75
N LEU A 176 18.55 -10.02 -17.61
CA LEU A 176 19.99 -10.11 -17.82
C LEU A 176 20.79 -10.18 -16.51
N GLY A 177 20.16 -9.90 -15.37
CA GLY A 177 20.79 -9.90 -14.05
C GLY A 177 20.35 -8.69 -13.22
N GLY A 178 20.55 -8.77 -11.90
CA GLY A 178 20.20 -7.69 -11.00
C GLY A 178 20.98 -7.72 -9.69
N ILE A 179 20.88 -6.66 -8.91
CA ILE A 179 21.48 -6.53 -7.58
C ILE A 179 20.45 -6.01 -6.58
N LYS A 180 20.56 -6.49 -5.34
CA LYS A 180 19.87 -5.92 -4.17
C LYS A 180 20.89 -5.50 -3.15
N ILE A 181 21.07 -4.20 -2.97
CA ILE A 181 22.09 -3.63 -2.10
C ILE A 181 21.45 -2.81 -0.96
N PRO A 182 21.92 -2.97 0.30
CA PRO A 182 21.54 -2.06 1.37
C PRO A 182 22.19 -0.69 1.13
N PRO A 183 21.43 0.42 1.07
CA PRO A 183 22.03 1.74 0.89
C PRO A 183 22.85 2.15 2.12
N SER A 184 23.97 2.83 1.89
CA SER A 184 24.69 3.52 2.96
C SER A 184 23.98 4.83 3.29
N PHE A 185 23.54 4.98 4.54
CA PHE A 185 22.92 6.22 5.05
C PHE A 185 23.92 7.12 5.78
N VAL A 186 25.22 6.97 5.51
CA VAL A 186 26.25 7.89 6.00
C VAL A 186 26.06 9.24 5.30
N VAL A 187 25.77 10.26 6.10
CA VAL A 187 25.45 11.62 5.64
C VAL A 187 26.55 12.16 4.73
N ASN A 188 26.16 12.58 3.52
CA ASN A 188 27.02 13.21 2.51
C ASN A 188 28.22 12.36 2.05
N LYS A 189 28.23 11.05 2.32
CA LYS A 189 29.26 10.13 1.79
C LYS A 189 28.81 9.57 0.44
N LEU A 190 29.56 9.88 -0.60
CA LEU A 190 29.39 9.26 -1.92
C LEU A 190 30.05 7.87 -1.89
N THR A 191 29.27 6.83 -2.22
CA THR A 191 29.82 5.53 -2.59
C THR A 191 29.84 5.41 -4.11
N ASP A 192 30.86 4.74 -4.66
CA ASP A 192 31.02 4.48 -6.09
C ASP A 192 31.66 3.11 -6.27
N GLU A 193 30.85 2.13 -6.65
CA GLU A 193 31.25 0.73 -6.61
C GLU A 193 30.78 -0.01 -7.87
N TRP A 194 31.62 -0.96 -8.31
CA TRP A 194 31.21 -2.02 -9.22
C TRP A 194 30.69 -3.18 -8.40
N VAL A 195 29.46 -3.62 -8.68
CA VAL A 195 28.80 -4.71 -7.97
C VAL A 195 28.46 -5.82 -8.96
N SER A 196 28.86 -7.05 -8.64
CA SER A 196 28.56 -8.21 -9.48
C SER A 196 27.06 -8.54 -9.50
N LEU A 197 26.54 -8.82 -10.68
CA LEU A 197 25.12 -9.14 -10.87
C LEU A 197 24.77 -10.54 -10.36
N GLN A 198 23.57 -10.68 -9.81
CA GLN A 198 22.96 -11.95 -9.43
C GLN A 198 21.95 -12.39 -10.49
N GLY A 199 21.86 -13.70 -10.75
CA GLY A 199 20.93 -14.24 -11.75
C GLY A 199 21.29 -13.90 -13.20
N GLY A 200 22.53 -13.50 -13.45
CA GLY A 200 23.06 -13.10 -14.75
C GLY A 200 24.59 -13.07 -14.74
N SER A 201 25.21 -12.38 -15.72
CA SER A 201 26.66 -12.15 -15.75
C SER A 201 27.00 -10.68 -15.82
N GLY A 202 28.22 -10.34 -15.40
CA GLY A 202 28.75 -8.99 -15.48
C GLY A 202 28.60 -8.21 -14.18
N GLU A 203 28.92 -6.92 -14.26
CA GLU A 203 28.98 -6.01 -13.13
C GLU A 203 28.29 -4.70 -13.45
N LEU A 204 27.70 -4.06 -12.44
CA LEU A 204 27.02 -2.77 -12.54
C LEU A 204 27.75 -1.73 -11.69
N ARG A 205 28.09 -0.58 -12.28
CA ARG A 205 28.63 0.57 -11.55
C ARG A 205 27.51 1.48 -11.07
N VAL A 206 27.41 1.61 -9.75
CA VAL A 206 26.38 2.43 -9.09
C VAL A 206 27.06 3.39 -8.11
N GLN A 207 26.61 4.65 -8.13
CA GLN A 207 26.94 5.60 -7.07
C GLN A 207 25.73 5.89 -6.20
N MET A 208 25.94 6.01 -4.89
CA MET A 208 24.89 6.37 -3.94
C MET A 208 25.34 7.51 -3.04
N LEU A 209 24.45 8.44 -2.77
CA LEU A 209 24.67 9.57 -1.86
C LEU A 209 23.40 9.82 -1.05
N TYR A 210 23.52 9.76 0.27
CA TYR A 210 22.42 10.08 1.18
C TYR A 210 22.56 11.51 1.72
N LYS A 211 21.48 12.28 1.63
CA LYS A 211 21.36 13.65 2.16
C LYS A 211 20.15 13.73 3.11
N PRO A 212 20.32 14.08 4.39
CA PRO A 212 19.18 14.29 5.28
C PRO A 212 18.34 15.48 4.80
N ASN A 213 17.04 15.43 5.06
CA ASN A 213 16.16 16.55 4.74
C ASN A 213 16.56 17.78 5.55
N GLN A 214 16.52 18.95 4.90
CA GLN A 214 16.50 20.22 5.63
C GLN A 214 15.13 20.32 6.31
N ASN A 215 15.05 20.90 7.51
CA ASN A 215 13.82 21.00 8.34
C ASN A 215 12.69 21.88 7.73
N THR A 216 12.61 21.97 6.42
CA THR A 216 11.59 22.72 5.70
C THR A 216 10.26 21.96 5.74
N PRO A 217 9.18 22.57 6.25
CA PRO A 217 7.86 21.94 6.26
C PRO A 217 7.41 21.65 4.82
N LEU A 218 6.89 20.44 4.61
CA LEU A 218 6.32 20.04 3.33
C LEU A 218 4.96 20.73 3.14
N THR A 219 4.76 21.37 1.98
CA THR A 219 3.49 22.00 1.60
C THR A 219 2.96 21.39 0.29
N ILE A 220 1.73 21.74 -0.07
CA ILE A 220 1.12 21.28 -1.32
C ILE A 220 1.90 21.75 -2.56
N ASP A 221 2.60 22.89 -2.48
CA ASP A 221 3.39 23.46 -3.58
C ASP A 221 4.64 22.63 -3.93
N ALA A 222 5.01 21.68 -3.06
CA ALA A 222 6.06 20.70 -3.34
C ALA A 222 5.60 19.61 -4.33
N PHE A 223 4.32 19.60 -4.71
CA PHE A 223 3.70 18.58 -5.55
C PHE A 223 3.02 19.17 -6.79
N ASP A 224 3.26 18.54 -7.94
CA ASP A 224 2.46 18.75 -9.14
C ASP A 224 1.27 17.77 -9.13
N LEU A 225 0.05 18.30 -9.26
CA LEU A 225 -1.17 17.49 -9.32
C LEU A 225 -1.34 16.95 -10.74
N LEU A 226 -1.39 15.62 -10.91
CA LEU A 226 -1.41 14.98 -12.23
C LEU A 226 -2.81 14.53 -12.65
N LYS A 227 -3.47 13.71 -11.81
CA LYS A 227 -4.80 13.14 -12.12
C LYS A 227 -5.59 12.87 -10.84
N VAL A 228 -6.91 12.94 -10.93
CA VAL A 228 -7.78 12.39 -9.88
C VAL A 228 -7.89 10.89 -10.08
N VAL A 229 -7.61 10.11 -9.03
CA VAL A 229 -7.60 8.63 -9.08
C VAL A 229 -8.65 8.01 -8.17
N GLY A 230 -9.31 8.80 -7.33
CA GLY A 230 -10.43 8.33 -6.52
C GLY A 230 -11.14 9.48 -5.81
N LYS A 231 -12.40 9.25 -5.45
CA LYS A 231 -13.23 10.18 -4.68
C LYS A 231 -14.07 9.39 -3.69
N GLY A 232 -14.06 9.81 -2.43
CA GLY A 232 -14.80 9.15 -1.36
C GLY A 232 -15.46 10.15 -0.41
N SER A 233 -16.15 9.61 0.60
CA SER A 233 -16.84 10.38 1.64
C SER A 233 -15.92 11.33 2.41
N PHE A 234 -14.64 10.98 2.52
CA PHE A 234 -13.63 11.75 3.27
C PHE A 234 -12.81 12.72 2.41
N GLY A 235 -12.94 12.66 1.07
CA GLY A 235 -12.26 13.59 0.19
C GLY A 235 -11.84 13.01 -1.16
N LYS A 236 -10.86 13.68 -1.77
CA LYS A 236 -10.34 13.38 -3.10
C LYS A 236 -8.94 12.77 -2.98
N VAL A 237 -8.66 11.75 -3.80
CA VAL A 237 -7.34 11.15 -3.95
C VAL A 237 -6.79 11.52 -5.32
N MET A 238 -5.60 12.10 -5.34
CA MET A 238 -4.93 12.56 -6.56
C MET A 238 -3.60 11.85 -6.73
N GLN A 239 -3.28 11.45 -7.96
CA GLN A 239 -1.91 11.14 -8.36
C GLN A 239 -1.13 12.45 -8.42
N VAL A 240 0.00 12.50 -7.72
CA VAL A 240 0.86 13.69 -7.65
C VAL A 240 2.31 13.34 -7.93
N ARG A 241 3.07 14.31 -8.42
CA ARG A 241 4.53 14.21 -8.59
C ARG A 241 5.22 15.16 -7.62
N LYS A 242 6.09 14.64 -6.76
CA LYS A 242 6.91 15.49 -5.88
C LYS A 242 8.00 16.18 -6.72
N ARG A 243 8.13 17.50 -6.64
CA ARG A 243 8.95 18.30 -7.57
C ARG A 243 10.46 18.02 -7.51
N ASP A 244 11.00 17.88 -6.30
CA ASP A 244 12.43 17.68 -6.06
C ASP A 244 12.91 16.27 -6.42
N THR A 245 12.07 15.24 -6.24
CA THR A 245 12.41 13.83 -6.53
C THR A 245 11.79 13.30 -7.82
N SER A 246 10.83 14.02 -8.39
CA SER A 246 10.00 13.58 -9.53
C SER A 246 9.25 12.25 -9.29
N ARG A 247 9.10 11.83 -8.03
CA ARG A 247 8.43 10.58 -7.65
C ARG A 247 6.92 10.72 -7.63
N ILE A 248 6.24 9.63 -7.96
CA ILE A 248 4.79 9.57 -8.07
C ILE A 248 4.20 9.03 -6.78
N TYR A 249 3.19 9.73 -6.26
CA TYR A 249 2.50 9.40 -5.03
C TYR A 249 0.99 9.52 -5.19
N ALA A 250 0.24 8.90 -4.28
CA ALA A 250 -1.18 9.16 -4.09
C ALA A 250 -1.37 10.13 -2.92
N LEU A 251 -1.97 11.28 -3.17
CA LEU A 251 -2.25 12.31 -2.17
C LEU A 251 -3.74 12.35 -1.88
N LYS A 252 -4.11 11.98 -0.64
CA LYS A 252 -5.47 12.07 -0.12
C LYS A 252 -5.62 13.39 0.63
N THR A 253 -6.61 14.18 0.25
CA THR A 253 -6.94 15.46 0.89
C THR A 253 -8.19 15.31 1.74
N ILE A 254 -8.12 15.72 3.01
CA ILE A 254 -9.22 15.67 3.97
C ILE A 254 -9.47 17.07 4.53
N ARG A 255 -10.75 17.49 4.60
CA ARG A 255 -11.12 18.83 5.11
C ARG A 255 -11.20 18.82 6.63
N LYS A 256 -10.49 19.72 7.30
CA LYS A 256 -10.50 19.81 8.78
C LYS A 256 -11.91 20.10 9.32
N ALA A 257 -12.66 20.98 8.67
CA ALA A 257 -14.02 21.31 9.07
C ALA A 257 -14.95 20.08 9.12
N HIS A 258 -14.80 19.13 8.18
CA HIS A 258 -15.58 17.89 8.18
C HIS A 258 -15.21 16.99 9.36
N ILE A 259 -13.92 16.84 9.65
CA ILE A 259 -13.43 16.04 10.79
C ILE A 259 -13.97 16.60 12.12
N VAL A 260 -13.88 17.92 12.29
CA VAL A 260 -14.33 18.60 13.52
C VAL A 260 -15.84 18.47 13.69
N SER A 261 -16.61 18.67 12.61
CA SER A 261 -18.08 18.55 12.65
C SER A 261 -18.57 17.16 13.07
N ARG A 262 -17.74 16.12 12.88
CA ARG A 262 -18.03 14.73 13.24
C ARG A 262 -17.37 14.29 14.55
N SER A 263 -16.61 15.18 15.21
CA SER A 263 -15.80 14.84 16.40
C SER A 263 -14.81 13.69 16.15
N GLU A 264 -14.19 13.65 14.96
CA GLU A 264 -13.30 12.56 14.52
C GLU A 264 -11.80 12.92 14.60
N VAL A 265 -11.43 13.96 15.34
CA VAL A 265 -10.05 14.50 15.37
C VAL A 265 -9.05 13.47 15.92
N ASP A 266 -9.31 12.93 17.11
CA ASP A 266 -8.45 11.91 17.73
C ASP A 266 -8.36 10.66 16.87
N HIS A 267 -9.46 10.29 16.22
CA HIS A 267 -9.52 9.16 15.32
C HIS A 267 -8.61 9.35 14.11
N THR A 268 -8.67 10.52 13.49
CA THR A 268 -7.86 10.88 12.31
C THR A 268 -6.36 10.92 12.67
N LEU A 269 -5.99 11.47 13.82
CA LEU A 269 -4.59 11.49 14.29
C LEU A 269 -4.05 10.09 14.58
N ALA A 270 -4.88 9.24 15.16
CA ALA A 270 -4.52 7.87 15.44
C ALA A 270 -4.40 7.04 14.14
N GLU A 271 -5.24 7.28 13.11
CA GLU A 271 -5.14 6.64 11.78
C GLU A 271 -3.76 6.91 11.16
N ARG A 272 -3.37 8.18 11.12
CA ARG A 272 -2.05 8.62 10.65
C ARG A 272 -0.93 7.96 11.46
N THR A 273 -1.10 7.78 12.78
CA THR A 273 -0.10 7.15 13.66
C THR A 273 0.06 5.66 13.37
N VAL A 274 -1.02 4.94 13.15
CA VAL A 274 -0.96 3.53 12.76
C VAL A 274 -0.33 3.37 11.39
N LEU A 275 -0.75 4.16 10.40
CA LEU A 275 -0.17 4.13 9.06
C LEU A 275 1.34 4.46 9.07
N ALA A 276 1.78 5.27 10.03
CA ALA A 276 3.18 5.58 10.27
C ALA A 276 3.97 4.41 10.91
N GLN A 277 3.34 3.46 11.59
CA GLN A 277 4.01 2.32 12.23
C GLN A 277 3.90 1.02 11.44
N VAL A 278 2.85 0.84 10.65
CA VAL A 278 2.61 -0.38 9.87
C VAL A 278 3.72 -0.59 8.84
N ASN A 279 4.37 -1.74 8.94
CA ASN A 279 5.33 -2.25 7.96
C ASN A 279 4.86 -3.60 7.43
N ASN A 280 4.02 -3.58 6.40
CA ASN A 280 3.51 -4.78 5.76
C ASN A 280 3.58 -4.63 4.22
N PRO A 281 4.06 -5.64 3.48
CA PRO A 281 4.17 -5.58 2.01
C PRO A 281 2.83 -5.37 1.30
N PHE A 282 1.74 -5.81 1.91
CA PHE A 282 0.38 -5.85 1.39
C PHE A 282 -0.50 -4.67 1.87
N ILE A 283 0.09 -3.70 2.56
CA ILE A 283 -0.57 -2.44 2.93
C ILE A 283 0.13 -1.29 2.19
N VAL A 284 -0.64 -0.31 1.72
CA VAL A 284 -0.09 0.88 1.08
C VAL A 284 0.65 1.72 2.14
N PRO A 285 1.98 1.93 2.00
CA PRO A 285 2.73 2.65 3.02
C PRO A 285 2.48 4.16 2.96
N LEU A 286 2.36 4.77 4.13
CA LEU A 286 2.45 6.21 4.32
C LEU A 286 3.88 6.71 4.07
N LYS A 287 4.01 7.77 3.26
CA LYS A 287 5.29 8.44 2.98
C LYS A 287 5.41 9.74 3.75
N PHE A 288 4.39 10.59 3.65
CA PHE A 288 4.36 11.90 4.30
C PHE A 288 2.95 12.21 4.79
N SER A 289 2.84 13.04 5.83
CA SER A 289 1.61 13.78 6.10
C SER A 289 1.95 15.23 6.43
N PHE A 290 1.12 16.15 5.97
CA PHE A 290 1.26 17.59 6.20
C PHE A 290 -0.11 18.25 6.17
N GLN A 291 -0.20 19.53 6.51
CA GLN A 291 -1.47 20.24 6.64
C GLN A 291 -1.37 21.67 6.11
N SER A 292 -2.52 22.21 5.68
CA SER A 292 -2.76 23.64 5.53
C SER A 292 -3.70 24.11 6.66
N PRO A 293 -4.04 25.41 6.75
CA PRO A 293 -5.05 25.86 7.70
C PRO A 293 -6.41 25.15 7.53
N GLU A 294 -6.80 24.75 6.32
CA GLU A 294 -8.13 24.20 6.03
C GLU A 294 -8.14 22.67 5.89
N LYS A 295 -6.99 22.07 5.57
CA LYS A 295 -6.90 20.68 5.10
C LYS A 295 -5.78 19.89 5.74
N LEU A 296 -6.00 18.58 5.77
CA LEU A 296 -5.00 17.57 6.07
C LEU A 296 -4.66 16.81 4.79
N TYR A 297 -3.38 16.52 4.61
CA TYR A 297 -2.86 15.78 3.47
C TYR A 297 -2.15 14.52 3.94
N ILE A 298 -2.47 13.39 3.30
CA ILE A 298 -1.83 12.09 3.48
C ILE A 298 -1.21 11.70 2.13
N VAL A 299 0.11 11.51 2.10
CA VAL A 299 0.83 11.09 0.90
C VAL A 299 1.25 9.62 1.05
N LEU A 300 0.68 8.79 0.20
CA LEU A 300 0.83 7.34 0.15
C LEU A 300 1.66 6.93 -1.07
N ALA A 301 2.25 5.74 -1.05
CA ALA A 301 2.80 5.16 -2.29
C ALA A 301 1.69 5.03 -3.35
N PHE A 302 2.00 5.38 -4.59
CA PHE A 302 1.08 5.16 -5.71
C PHE A 302 1.16 3.72 -6.18
N VAL A 303 0.01 3.07 -6.36
CA VAL A 303 -0.12 1.68 -6.80
C VAL A 303 -0.91 1.67 -8.10
N ASN A 304 -0.29 1.27 -9.21
CA ASN A 304 -0.75 1.55 -10.57
C ASN A 304 -1.43 0.37 -11.31
N GLY A 305 -1.58 -0.78 -10.68
CA GLY A 305 -2.31 -1.92 -11.25
C GLY A 305 -3.82 -1.81 -11.13
N GLY A 306 -4.35 -0.74 -10.51
CA GLY A 306 -5.78 -0.47 -10.38
C GLY A 306 -6.48 -1.25 -9.27
N GLU A 307 -7.78 -1.03 -9.12
CA GLU A 307 -8.62 -1.66 -8.10
C GLU A 307 -8.93 -3.12 -8.43
N LEU A 308 -8.97 -3.98 -7.43
CA LEU A 308 -9.38 -5.37 -7.56
C LEU A 308 -10.82 -5.45 -8.11
N PHE A 309 -11.67 -4.50 -7.73
CA PHE A 309 -13.02 -4.35 -8.26
C PHE A 309 -13.04 -4.28 -9.80
N HIS A 310 -12.18 -3.46 -10.41
CA HIS A 310 -12.10 -3.31 -11.86
C HIS A 310 -11.73 -4.64 -12.54
N HIS A 311 -10.76 -5.37 -12.00
CA HIS A 311 -10.35 -6.67 -12.53
C HIS A 311 -11.44 -7.73 -12.36
N LEU A 312 -12.10 -7.75 -11.20
CA LEU A 312 -13.20 -8.68 -10.92
C LEU A 312 -14.39 -8.41 -11.85
N GLN A 313 -14.76 -7.14 -12.04
CA GLN A 313 -15.84 -6.75 -12.95
C GLN A 313 -15.56 -7.15 -14.40
N ARG A 314 -14.31 -7.01 -14.85
CA ARG A 314 -13.90 -7.36 -16.22
C ARG A 314 -13.95 -8.88 -16.46
N GLU A 315 -13.57 -9.67 -15.47
CA GLU A 315 -13.49 -11.13 -15.58
C GLU A 315 -14.77 -11.85 -15.13
N GLY A 316 -15.66 -11.16 -14.41
CA GLY A 316 -16.88 -11.71 -13.81
C GLY A 316 -16.59 -12.43 -12.49
N CYS A 317 -15.67 -13.38 -12.48
CA CYS A 317 -15.16 -14.03 -11.28
C CYS A 317 -13.70 -14.47 -11.49
N PHE A 318 -13.01 -14.76 -10.40
CA PHE A 318 -11.65 -15.30 -10.39
C PHE A 318 -11.66 -16.81 -10.18
N GLY A 319 -10.67 -17.49 -10.77
CA GLY A 319 -10.40 -18.89 -10.44
C GLY A 319 -9.97 -19.05 -8.98
N THR A 320 -10.29 -20.20 -8.38
CA THR A 320 -10.03 -20.51 -6.96
C THR A 320 -8.57 -20.28 -6.56
N SER A 321 -7.60 -20.62 -7.41
CA SER A 321 -6.17 -20.38 -7.12
C SER A 321 -5.83 -18.90 -6.99
N ARG A 322 -6.44 -18.04 -7.83
CA ARG A 322 -6.24 -16.58 -7.77
C ARG A 322 -6.91 -15.97 -6.53
N ALA A 323 -8.15 -16.38 -6.26
CA ALA A 323 -8.87 -15.96 -5.05
C ALA A 323 -8.12 -16.39 -3.78
N LYS A 324 -7.65 -17.65 -3.71
CA LYS A 324 -6.82 -18.16 -2.60
C LYS A 324 -5.59 -17.30 -2.37
N PHE A 325 -4.85 -16.99 -3.43
CA PHE A 325 -3.65 -16.17 -3.36
C PHE A 325 -3.93 -14.78 -2.76
N TYR A 326 -4.92 -14.07 -3.30
CA TYR A 326 -5.29 -12.75 -2.77
C TYR A 326 -5.84 -12.81 -1.34
N THR A 327 -6.66 -13.80 -1.01
CA THR A 327 -7.14 -13.99 0.37
C THR A 327 -6.00 -14.27 1.34
N ALA A 328 -4.97 -15.01 0.94
CA ALA A 328 -3.79 -15.24 1.77
C ALA A 328 -3.01 -13.94 2.05
N GLU A 329 -2.83 -13.07 1.04
CA GLU A 329 -2.17 -11.77 1.22
C GLU A 329 -2.99 -10.82 2.09
N LEU A 330 -4.31 -10.79 1.90
CA LEU A 330 -5.23 -10.00 2.72
C LEU A 330 -5.26 -10.48 4.17
N LEU A 331 -5.22 -11.79 4.40
CA LEU A 331 -5.12 -12.37 5.75
C LEU A 331 -3.88 -11.86 6.48
N VAL A 332 -2.73 -11.81 5.80
CA VAL A 332 -1.47 -11.28 6.35
C VAL A 332 -1.54 -9.77 6.59
N ALA A 333 -2.23 -9.01 5.74
CA ALA A 333 -2.46 -7.58 5.95
C ALA A 333 -3.34 -7.33 7.19
N LEU A 334 -4.47 -8.04 7.30
CA LEU A 334 -5.42 -7.90 8.40
C LEU A 334 -4.82 -8.33 9.74
N GLU A 335 -4.07 -9.43 9.75
CA GLU A 335 -3.35 -9.88 10.96
C GLU A 335 -2.43 -8.78 11.49
N CYS A 336 -1.64 -8.14 10.60
CA CYS A 336 -0.77 -7.03 10.99
C CYS A 336 -1.57 -5.87 11.60
N LEU A 337 -2.70 -5.48 11.01
CA LEU A 337 -3.56 -4.43 11.59
C LEU A 337 -4.12 -4.83 12.96
N HIS A 338 -4.52 -6.10 13.11
CA HIS A 338 -5.03 -6.63 14.36
C HIS A 338 -3.97 -6.65 15.46
N GLU A 339 -2.69 -6.88 15.13
CA GLU A 339 -1.55 -6.75 16.05
C GLU A 339 -1.35 -5.31 16.54
N PHE A 340 -1.62 -4.32 15.69
CA PHE A 340 -1.65 -2.89 16.05
C PHE A 340 -2.95 -2.43 16.72
N ASN A 341 -3.82 -3.37 17.14
CA ASN A 341 -5.12 -3.06 17.73
C ASN A 341 -6.05 -2.23 16.84
N VAL A 342 -6.02 -2.52 15.54
CA VAL A 342 -6.86 -1.88 14.53
C VAL A 342 -7.85 -2.88 13.94
N ILE A 343 -9.11 -2.46 13.81
CA ILE A 343 -10.14 -3.15 13.03
C ILE A 343 -10.29 -2.38 11.71
N TYR A 344 -10.25 -3.07 10.57
CA TYR A 344 -10.28 -2.41 9.27
C TYR A 344 -11.71 -1.99 8.83
N ARG A 345 -12.70 -2.87 9.02
CA ARG A 345 -14.15 -2.64 8.85
C ARG A 345 -14.69 -2.32 7.45
N ASP A 346 -13.85 -2.00 6.47
CA ASP A 346 -14.30 -1.70 5.09
C ASP A 346 -13.56 -2.53 4.05
N LEU A 347 -13.40 -3.84 4.31
CA LEU A 347 -12.80 -4.77 3.36
C LEU A 347 -13.77 -5.05 2.20
N LYS A 348 -13.39 -4.56 1.02
CA LYS A 348 -14.12 -4.71 -0.24
C LYS A 348 -13.18 -4.58 -1.45
N PRO A 349 -13.56 -5.07 -2.65
CA PRO A 349 -12.70 -5.02 -3.83
C PRO A 349 -12.23 -3.62 -4.24
N GLU A 350 -13.02 -2.58 -3.94
CA GLU A 350 -12.72 -1.17 -4.26
C GLU A 350 -11.54 -0.63 -3.43
N ASN A 351 -11.34 -1.14 -2.21
CA ASN A 351 -10.27 -0.70 -1.31
C ASN A 351 -8.99 -1.56 -1.42
N ILE A 352 -8.92 -2.43 -2.42
CA ILE A 352 -7.79 -3.33 -2.65
C ILE A 352 -7.20 -2.98 -4.02
N LEU A 353 -5.96 -2.52 -4.04
CA LEU A 353 -5.25 -2.24 -5.28
C LEU A 353 -4.36 -3.43 -5.65
N LEU A 354 -4.05 -3.59 -6.94
CA LEU A 354 -2.98 -4.47 -7.40
C LEU A 354 -1.75 -3.63 -7.74
N ASP A 355 -0.56 -4.06 -7.32
CA ASP A 355 0.68 -3.48 -7.83
C ASP A 355 1.01 -4.00 -9.24
N TYR A 356 2.01 -3.41 -9.89
CA TYR A 356 2.41 -3.77 -11.25
C TYR A 356 2.90 -5.23 -11.39
N THR A 357 3.25 -5.89 -10.29
CA THR A 357 3.62 -7.31 -10.27
C THR A 357 2.43 -8.23 -10.08
N GLY A 358 1.31 -7.70 -9.55
CA GLY A 358 0.08 -8.42 -9.31
C GLY A 358 -0.19 -8.78 -7.85
N HIS A 359 0.62 -8.31 -6.90
CA HIS A 359 0.34 -8.46 -5.47
C HIS A 359 -0.68 -7.42 -5.00
N ILE A 360 -1.46 -7.76 -3.97
CA ILE A 360 -2.42 -6.82 -3.42
C ILE A 360 -1.75 -5.72 -2.59
N ALA A 361 -2.41 -4.58 -2.51
CA ALA A 361 -2.09 -3.49 -1.60
C ALA A 361 -3.39 -2.91 -1.03
N LEU A 362 -3.65 -3.18 0.24
CA LEU A 362 -4.79 -2.63 0.97
C LEU A 362 -4.64 -1.12 1.15
N CYS A 363 -5.65 -0.36 0.74
CA CYS A 363 -5.69 1.09 0.85
C CYS A 363 -6.89 1.56 1.68
N ASP A 364 -7.11 2.87 1.76
CA ASP A 364 -8.19 3.56 2.49
C ASP A 364 -8.52 3.08 3.92
N PHE A 365 -8.01 3.80 4.92
CA PHE A 365 -8.16 3.49 6.34
C PHE A 365 -9.22 4.36 7.03
N GLY A 366 -10.02 5.11 6.26
CA GLY A 366 -10.96 6.11 6.80
C GLY A 366 -12.10 5.55 7.65
N LEU A 367 -12.34 4.23 7.60
CA LEU A 367 -13.32 3.54 8.44
C LEU A 367 -12.67 2.61 9.48
N CYS A 368 -11.36 2.66 9.69
CA CYS A 368 -10.72 1.83 10.71
C CYS A 368 -11.25 2.14 12.11
N LYS A 369 -11.09 1.23 13.07
CA LYS A 369 -11.26 1.50 14.50
C LYS A 369 -9.97 1.18 15.20
N LEU A 370 -9.48 2.11 16.01
CA LEU A 370 -8.16 2.07 16.62
C LEU A 370 -8.27 1.79 18.11
N ASN A 371 -7.16 1.38 18.73
CA ASN A 371 -7.07 1.05 20.16
C ASN A 371 -8.09 -0.01 20.59
N MET A 372 -8.36 -0.98 19.71
CA MET A 372 -9.25 -2.10 19.99
C MET A 372 -8.42 -3.25 20.57
N ALA A 373 -8.27 -3.31 21.90
CA ALA A 373 -7.67 -4.47 22.54
C ALA A 373 -8.56 -5.72 22.36
N LYS A 374 -8.06 -6.89 22.74
CA LYS A 374 -8.72 -8.19 22.46
C LYS A 374 -10.16 -8.27 22.99
N THR A 375 -10.44 -7.64 24.12
CA THR A 375 -11.77 -7.64 24.78
C THR A 375 -12.62 -6.43 24.41
N ASP A 376 -12.04 -5.44 23.74
CA ASP A 376 -12.73 -4.19 23.47
C ASP A 376 -13.79 -4.39 22.40
N ARG A 377 -14.95 -3.76 22.63
CA ARG A 377 -16.07 -3.77 21.69
C ARG A 377 -16.36 -2.35 21.24
N THR A 378 -16.78 -2.22 20.00
CA THR A 378 -17.31 -0.96 19.46
C THR A 378 -18.70 -1.18 18.88
N ASN A 379 -19.53 -0.14 18.90
CA ASN A 379 -20.93 -0.18 18.48
C ASN A 379 -21.20 0.67 17.23
N THR A 380 -20.16 1.25 16.62
CA THR A 380 -20.33 2.10 15.44
C THR A 380 -20.79 1.27 14.26
N PHE A 381 -22.01 1.53 13.77
CA PHE A 381 -22.55 0.92 12.57
C PHE A 381 -21.91 1.58 11.33
N CYS A 382 -21.09 0.83 10.59
CA CYS A 382 -20.37 1.31 9.41
C CYS A 382 -19.94 0.14 8.52
N GLY A 383 -19.51 0.45 7.29
CA GLY A 383 -19.13 -0.54 6.29
C GLY A 383 -20.14 -0.61 5.14
N THR A 384 -19.79 -1.35 4.10
CA THR A 384 -20.65 -1.53 2.92
C THR A 384 -21.69 -2.63 3.20
N PRO A 385 -23.00 -2.40 2.95
CA PRO A 385 -24.08 -3.33 3.34
C PRO A 385 -23.85 -4.80 2.95
N GLU A 386 -23.29 -5.04 1.77
CA GLU A 386 -22.99 -6.36 1.22
C GLU A 386 -21.96 -7.17 2.04
N TYR A 387 -21.14 -6.50 2.85
CA TYR A 387 -20.04 -7.08 3.62
C TYR A 387 -20.30 -7.05 5.14
N LEU A 388 -21.42 -6.47 5.59
CA LEU A 388 -21.69 -6.34 7.03
C LEU A 388 -21.82 -7.69 7.72
N ALA A 389 -21.15 -7.82 8.87
CA ALA A 389 -21.27 -9.00 9.72
C ALA A 389 -22.61 -8.99 10.49
N PRO A 390 -23.19 -10.16 10.81
CA PRO A 390 -24.46 -10.28 11.54
C PRO A 390 -24.51 -9.49 12.84
N GLU A 391 -23.41 -9.50 13.61
CA GLU A 391 -23.31 -8.80 14.89
C GLU A 391 -23.34 -7.27 14.77
N LEU A 392 -22.96 -6.70 13.62
CA LEU A 392 -23.13 -5.27 13.34
C LEU A 392 -24.62 -4.94 13.15
N LEU A 393 -25.34 -5.78 12.41
CA LEU A 393 -26.78 -5.61 12.15
C LEU A 393 -27.62 -5.73 13.43
N LEU A 394 -27.20 -6.60 14.35
CA LEU A 394 -27.88 -6.83 15.63
C LEU A 394 -27.54 -5.78 16.72
N GLY A 395 -26.52 -4.95 16.50
CA GLY A 395 -26.14 -3.90 17.46
C GLY A 395 -25.52 -4.39 18.77
N HIS A 396 -25.08 -5.64 18.86
CA HIS A 396 -24.48 -6.25 20.07
C HIS A 396 -23.03 -5.80 20.36
N GLY A 397 -22.56 -4.79 19.65
CA GLY A 397 -21.14 -4.43 19.57
C GLY A 397 -20.29 -5.53 18.94
N TYR A 398 -19.08 -5.18 18.54
CA TYR A 398 -18.21 -6.11 17.82
C TYR A 398 -16.72 -5.87 18.07
N THR A 399 -15.93 -6.90 17.77
CA THR A 399 -14.46 -6.95 17.92
C THR A 399 -13.78 -7.10 16.56
N LYS A 400 -12.46 -7.29 16.54
CA LYS A 400 -11.65 -7.57 15.33
C LYS A 400 -12.16 -8.72 14.45
N VAL A 401 -12.94 -9.65 15.03
CA VAL A 401 -13.46 -10.85 14.35
C VAL A 401 -14.43 -10.52 13.20
N VAL A 402 -14.93 -9.28 13.13
CA VAL A 402 -15.74 -8.81 11.98
C VAL A 402 -14.94 -8.80 10.68
N ASP A 403 -13.63 -8.51 10.73
CA ASP A 403 -12.79 -8.50 9.52
C ASP A 403 -12.61 -9.92 8.94
N TRP A 404 -12.77 -10.97 9.75
CA TRP A 404 -12.76 -12.34 9.26
C TRP A 404 -14.05 -12.72 8.54
N TRP A 405 -15.18 -12.14 8.96
CA TRP A 405 -16.43 -12.26 8.19
C TRP A 405 -16.30 -11.58 6.83
N THR A 406 -15.81 -10.33 6.81
CA THR A 406 -15.64 -9.59 5.55
C THR A 406 -14.64 -10.25 4.62
N LEU A 407 -13.57 -10.86 5.15
CA LEU A 407 -12.64 -11.70 4.39
C LEU A 407 -13.35 -12.89 3.72
N GLY A 408 -14.27 -13.54 4.44
CA GLY A 408 -15.10 -14.63 3.91
C GLY A 408 -16.07 -14.17 2.82
N VAL A 409 -16.71 -13.01 3.01
CA VAL A 409 -17.59 -12.41 1.99
C VAL A 409 -16.81 -12.11 0.72
N LEU A 410 -15.64 -11.48 0.85
CA LEU A 410 -14.78 -11.14 -0.27
C LEU A 410 -14.23 -12.38 -1.00
N LEU A 411 -13.81 -13.42 -0.28
CA LEU A 411 -13.40 -14.69 -0.89
C LEU A 411 -14.54 -15.30 -1.71
N TYR A 412 -15.76 -15.31 -1.16
CA TYR A 412 -16.94 -15.81 -1.87
C TYR A 412 -17.21 -14.99 -3.14
N GLU A 413 -17.19 -13.67 -3.04
CA GLU A 413 -17.40 -12.77 -4.18
C GLU A 413 -16.33 -12.95 -5.26
N MET A 414 -15.06 -13.07 -4.89
CA MET A 414 -14.00 -13.34 -5.86
C MET A 414 -14.25 -14.65 -6.64
N ILE A 415 -14.75 -15.71 -6.01
CA ILE A 415 -14.94 -17.01 -6.67
C ILE A 415 -16.25 -17.07 -7.47
N THR A 416 -17.29 -16.36 -7.03
CA THR A 416 -18.65 -16.47 -7.60
C THR A 416 -19.10 -15.26 -8.39
N GLY A 417 -18.40 -14.13 -8.27
CA GLY A 417 -18.69 -12.84 -8.89
C GLY A 417 -19.68 -11.98 -8.12
N LEU A 418 -20.33 -12.49 -7.06
CA LEU A 418 -21.29 -11.73 -6.25
C LEU A 418 -21.16 -12.08 -4.76
N PRO A 419 -21.47 -11.15 -3.83
CA PRO A 419 -21.52 -11.46 -2.40
C PRO A 419 -22.55 -12.57 -2.08
N PRO A 420 -22.32 -13.39 -1.04
CA PRO A 420 -23.12 -14.60 -0.76
C PRO A 420 -24.59 -14.33 -0.42
N PHE A 421 -24.89 -13.16 0.14
CA PHE A 421 -26.22 -12.78 0.60
C PHE A 421 -26.78 -11.58 -0.16
N TYR A 422 -26.24 -11.29 -1.35
CA TYR A 422 -26.63 -10.12 -2.14
C TYR A 422 -28.13 -10.10 -2.43
N ASP A 423 -28.71 -8.90 -2.36
CA ASP A 423 -30.05 -8.57 -2.81
C ASP A 423 -30.09 -7.08 -3.21
N GLU A 424 -30.98 -6.73 -4.14
CA GLU A 424 -31.20 -5.33 -4.51
C GLU A 424 -31.86 -4.54 -3.37
N ASN A 425 -32.69 -5.21 -2.55
CA ASN A 425 -33.29 -4.62 -1.37
C ASN A 425 -32.39 -4.84 -0.14
N ILE A 426 -31.90 -3.75 0.44
CA ILE A 426 -31.03 -3.77 1.62
C ILE A 426 -31.64 -4.52 2.80
N ASN A 427 -32.95 -4.38 3.05
CA ASN A 427 -33.60 -5.06 4.17
C ASN A 427 -33.68 -6.57 3.93
N GLU A 428 -33.93 -7.01 2.69
CA GLU A 428 -33.86 -8.43 2.34
C GLU A 428 -32.44 -8.96 2.43
N MET A 429 -31.44 -8.19 2.00
CA MET A 429 -30.03 -8.54 2.19
C MET A 429 -29.68 -8.71 3.67
N TYR A 430 -30.13 -7.82 4.55
CA TYR A 430 -29.97 -7.97 6.00
C TYR A 430 -30.67 -9.22 6.54
N ARG A 431 -31.90 -9.50 6.07
CA ARG A 431 -32.62 -10.73 6.42
C ARG A 431 -31.82 -11.97 6.00
N LYS A 432 -31.30 -12.00 4.77
CA LYS A 432 -30.46 -13.08 4.23
C LYS A 432 -29.18 -13.28 5.05
N ILE A 433 -28.47 -12.18 5.37
CA ILE A 433 -27.27 -12.21 6.22
C ILE A 433 -27.59 -12.86 7.57
N LEU A 434 -28.74 -12.56 8.17
CA LEU A 434 -29.12 -13.08 9.48
C LEU A 434 -29.68 -14.51 9.46
N GLN A 435 -30.34 -14.94 8.37
CA GLN A 435 -31.19 -16.14 8.38
C GLN A 435 -30.85 -17.19 7.31
N ASP A 436 -30.46 -16.77 6.10
CA ASP A 436 -30.40 -17.69 4.95
C ASP A 436 -29.18 -18.62 5.03
N THR A 437 -29.30 -19.82 4.47
CA THR A 437 -28.18 -20.76 4.38
C THR A 437 -27.20 -20.34 3.30
N LEU A 438 -25.89 -20.41 3.58
CA LEU A 438 -24.85 -20.19 2.59
C LEU A 438 -24.94 -21.25 1.48
N ARG A 439 -25.02 -20.81 0.23
CA ARG A 439 -25.08 -21.67 -0.96
C ARG A 439 -23.76 -21.61 -1.71
N PHE A 440 -23.37 -22.71 -2.36
CA PHE A 440 -22.11 -22.79 -3.09
C PHE A 440 -22.34 -23.29 -4.51
N PRO A 441 -21.73 -22.66 -5.52
CA PRO A 441 -21.65 -23.24 -6.85
C PRO A 441 -20.67 -24.43 -6.90
N ASP A 442 -20.79 -25.25 -7.95
CA ASP A 442 -20.03 -26.50 -8.10
C ASP A 442 -18.53 -26.31 -8.32
N ASN A 443 -18.10 -25.09 -8.68
CA ASN A 443 -16.69 -24.73 -8.89
C ASN A 443 -15.88 -24.52 -7.59
N ILE A 444 -16.52 -24.56 -6.41
CA ILE A 444 -15.83 -24.43 -5.13
C ILE A 444 -15.53 -25.81 -4.56
N ASP A 445 -14.25 -26.09 -4.34
CA ASP A 445 -13.75 -27.34 -3.76
C ASP A 445 -14.17 -27.52 -2.29
N LYS A 446 -13.98 -28.74 -1.77
CA LYS A 446 -14.37 -29.10 -0.40
C LYS A 446 -13.71 -28.20 0.64
N ASP A 447 -12.43 -27.90 0.46
CA ASP A 447 -11.66 -27.10 1.41
C ASP A 447 -12.07 -25.62 1.36
N GLY A 448 -12.36 -25.07 0.19
CA GLY A 448 -12.90 -23.72 0.03
C GLY A 448 -14.28 -23.57 0.66
N ARG A 449 -15.18 -24.55 0.46
CA ARG A 449 -16.49 -24.58 1.14
C ARG A 449 -16.33 -24.65 2.65
N ASN A 450 -15.40 -25.47 3.15
CA ASN A 450 -15.14 -25.59 4.59
C ASN A 450 -14.61 -24.27 5.19
N LEU A 451 -13.67 -23.61 4.50
CA LEU A 451 -13.15 -22.31 4.92
C LEU A 451 -14.26 -21.25 4.97
N LEU A 452 -15.06 -21.15 3.91
CA LEU A 452 -16.16 -20.19 3.80
C LEU A 452 -17.22 -20.41 4.88
N CYS A 453 -17.59 -21.67 5.16
CA CYS A 453 -18.48 -21.98 6.29
C CYS A 453 -17.90 -21.51 7.64
N GLY A 454 -16.59 -21.68 7.84
CA GLY A 454 -15.90 -21.23 9.06
C GLY A 454 -15.88 -19.70 9.21
N LEU A 455 -15.48 -18.98 8.16
CA LEU A 455 -15.41 -17.51 8.16
C LEU A 455 -16.80 -16.85 8.20
N LEU A 456 -17.78 -17.43 7.51
CA LEU A 456 -19.16 -16.94 7.47
C LEU A 456 -20.05 -17.58 8.54
N THR A 457 -19.45 -18.02 9.64
CA THR A 457 -20.18 -18.42 10.85
C THR A 457 -20.74 -17.18 11.55
N ARG A 458 -22.06 -17.15 11.78
CA ARG A 458 -22.77 -15.98 12.33
C ARG A 458 -22.36 -15.63 13.75
N SER A 459 -22.11 -16.64 14.60
CA SER A 459 -21.65 -16.43 15.97
C SER A 459 -20.17 -16.04 15.97
N PRO A 460 -19.79 -14.84 16.44
CA PRO A 460 -18.41 -14.39 16.39
C PRO A 460 -17.45 -15.29 17.19
N ASP A 461 -17.90 -15.82 18.33
CA ASP A 461 -17.07 -16.66 19.19
C ASP A 461 -16.79 -18.06 18.60
N LYS A 462 -17.64 -18.50 17.66
CA LYS A 462 -17.48 -19.77 16.93
C LYS A 462 -16.88 -19.57 15.53
N ARG A 463 -16.71 -18.32 15.10
CA ARG A 463 -16.18 -17.99 13.78
C ARG A 463 -14.72 -18.39 13.71
N LEU A 464 -14.32 -18.92 12.55
CA LEU A 464 -12.93 -19.19 12.26
C LEU A 464 -12.14 -17.87 12.34
N GLY A 465 -11.03 -17.86 13.08
CA GLY A 465 -10.24 -16.66 13.36
C GLY A 465 -10.58 -15.98 14.69
N SER A 466 -11.59 -16.46 15.42
CA SER A 466 -11.91 -16.02 16.79
C SER A 466 -10.73 -16.25 17.76
N ARG A 467 -9.92 -17.29 17.50
CA ARG A 467 -8.68 -17.56 18.27
C ARG A 467 -7.43 -16.92 17.66
N GLY A 468 -7.59 -16.08 16.64
CA GLY A 468 -6.52 -15.36 15.95
C GLY A 468 -6.27 -15.87 14.52
N ALA A 469 -5.50 -15.09 13.75
CA ALA A 469 -5.26 -15.35 12.33
C ALA A 469 -4.57 -16.71 12.06
N GLN A 470 -3.78 -17.23 13.00
CA GLN A 470 -3.13 -18.54 12.85
C GLN A 470 -4.12 -19.69 12.68
N GLU A 471 -5.32 -19.58 13.26
CA GLU A 471 -6.39 -20.55 13.06
C GLU A 471 -6.81 -20.63 11.58
N ILE A 472 -6.88 -19.48 10.90
CA ILE A 472 -7.20 -19.38 9.48
C ILE A 472 -6.02 -19.86 8.63
N LYS A 473 -4.79 -19.48 8.99
CA LYS A 473 -3.57 -19.88 8.24
C LYS A 473 -3.32 -21.39 8.22
N ASN A 474 -3.71 -22.08 9.29
CA ASN A 474 -3.56 -23.53 9.40
C ASN A 474 -4.67 -24.32 8.68
N HIS A 475 -5.64 -23.63 8.07
CA HIS A 475 -6.75 -24.28 7.39
C HIS A 475 -6.29 -25.02 6.12
N PRO A 476 -6.80 -26.22 5.79
CA PRO A 476 -6.39 -27.02 4.62
C PRO A 476 -6.42 -26.27 3.28
N PHE A 477 -7.34 -25.32 3.14
CA PHE A 477 -7.43 -24.44 1.96
C PHE A 477 -6.11 -23.71 1.64
N PHE A 478 -5.27 -23.43 2.64
CA PHE A 478 -3.98 -22.76 2.48
C PHE A 478 -2.78 -23.71 2.66
N ALA A 479 -2.97 -25.04 2.60
CA ALA A 479 -1.90 -26.01 2.84
C ALA A 479 -0.71 -25.88 1.87
N ASP A 480 -0.94 -25.34 0.68
CA ASP A 480 0.04 -25.08 -0.38
C ASP A 480 0.73 -23.71 -0.27
N ILE A 481 0.36 -22.88 0.72
CA ILE A 481 0.92 -21.54 0.90
C ILE A 481 2.07 -21.55 1.91
N ASP A 482 3.26 -21.22 1.44
CA ASP A 482 4.40 -20.88 2.30
C ASP A 482 4.27 -19.41 2.74
N TRP A 483 3.77 -19.21 3.96
CA TRP A 483 3.53 -17.86 4.53
C TRP A 483 4.78 -16.98 4.59
N LYS A 484 5.98 -17.56 4.77
CA LYS A 484 7.24 -16.80 4.80
C LYS A 484 7.60 -16.31 3.40
N LYS A 485 7.45 -17.18 2.38
CA LYS A 485 7.64 -16.78 0.98
C LYS A 485 6.59 -15.79 0.51
N LEU A 486 5.33 -15.96 0.93
CA LEU A 486 4.25 -15.02 0.63
C LEU A 486 4.59 -13.62 1.18
N PHE A 487 4.89 -13.52 2.48
CA PHE A 487 5.28 -12.24 3.10
C PHE A 487 6.51 -11.61 2.44
N ALA A 488 7.48 -12.42 2.01
CA ALA A 488 8.65 -11.94 1.28
C ALA A 488 8.39 -11.59 -0.20
N LYS A 489 7.15 -11.66 -0.70
CA LYS A 489 6.77 -11.53 -2.12
C LYS A 489 7.60 -12.44 -3.04
N LYS A 490 7.89 -13.67 -2.58
CA LYS A 490 8.64 -14.70 -3.32
C LYS A 490 7.75 -15.74 -4.00
N ILE A 491 6.43 -15.60 -3.87
CA ILE A 491 5.45 -16.40 -4.61
C ILE A 491 4.98 -15.56 -5.79
N GLN A 492 5.09 -16.11 -7.01
CA GLN A 492 4.67 -15.40 -8.21
C GLN A 492 3.15 -15.18 -8.22
N PRO A 493 2.68 -13.93 -8.43
CA PRO A 493 1.26 -13.66 -8.56
C PRO A 493 0.62 -14.40 -9.75
N PRO A 494 -0.62 -14.90 -9.60
CA PRO A 494 -1.33 -15.62 -10.66
C PRO A 494 -1.80 -14.71 -11.81
N PHE A 495 -1.81 -13.40 -11.59
CA PHE A 495 -2.19 -12.38 -12.55
C PHE A 495 -1.27 -11.18 -12.41
N LYS A 496 -0.78 -10.65 -13.54
CA LYS A 496 0.02 -9.43 -13.61
C LYS A 496 -0.77 -8.37 -14.41
N PRO A 497 -1.09 -7.21 -13.84
CA PRO A 497 -1.81 -6.16 -14.55
C PRO A 497 -0.96 -5.57 -15.68
N CYS A 498 -1.63 -5.14 -16.76
CA CYS A 498 -1.00 -4.39 -17.83
C CYS A 498 -0.79 -2.95 -17.36
N VAL A 499 0.47 -2.53 -17.25
CA VAL A 499 0.86 -1.19 -16.83
C VAL A 499 1.96 -0.71 -17.76
N GLU A 500 1.75 0.43 -18.42
CA GLU A 500 2.71 0.98 -19.39
C GLU A 500 3.82 1.79 -18.72
N SER A 501 3.53 2.46 -17.61
CA SER A 501 4.49 3.33 -16.91
C SER A 501 4.10 3.59 -15.45
N ALA A 502 5.00 4.23 -14.69
CA ALA A 502 4.77 4.62 -13.29
C ALA A 502 3.62 5.63 -13.10
N ILE A 503 3.27 6.38 -14.15
CA ILE A 503 2.14 7.33 -14.14
C ILE A 503 0.86 6.73 -14.74
N ASP A 504 0.92 5.48 -15.21
CA ASP A 504 -0.21 4.86 -15.88
C ASP A 504 -1.43 4.80 -14.95
N THR A 505 -2.57 5.19 -15.52
CA THR A 505 -3.87 5.28 -14.87
C THR A 505 -4.94 4.52 -15.66
N SER A 506 -4.55 3.72 -16.66
CA SER A 506 -5.45 2.95 -17.53
C SER A 506 -6.31 1.93 -16.77
N ASN A 507 -5.83 1.45 -15.63
CA ASN A 507 -6.55 0.52 -14.75
C ASN A 507 -7.43 1.22 -13.69
N PHE A 508 -7.57 2.55 -13.75
CA PHE A 508 -8.46 3.33 -12.89
C PHE A 508 -9.72 3.75 -13.65
N ASP A 509 -10.79 4.07 -12.93
CA ASP A 509 -12.03 4.49 -13.56
C ASP A 509 -11.84 5.78 -14.38
N SER A 510 -12.31 5.73 -15.62
CA SER A 510 -12.35 6.88 -16.53
C SER A 510 -13.13 8.07 -15.95
N GLU A 511 -14.12 7.81 -15.10
CA GLU A 511 -14.92 8.85 -14.45
C GLU A 511 -14.06 9.74 -13.53
N PHE A 512 -13.13 9.14 -12.80
CA PHE A 512 -12.21 9.89 -11.94
C PHE A 512 -11.08 10.52 -12.75
N THR A 513 -10.46 9.75 -13.64
CA THR A 513 -9.26 10.20 -14.37
C THR A 513 -9.53 11.30 -15.40
N SER A 514 -10.80 11.53 -15.76
CA SER A 514 -11.23 12.64 -16.62
C SER A 514 -11.47 13.95 -15.85
N GLU A 515 -11.53 13.92 -14.52
CA GLU A 515 -11.70 15.11 -13.70
C GLU A 515 -10.41 15.94 -13.67
N ILE A 516 -10.54 17.27 -13.73
CA ILE A 516 -9.40 18.18 -13.68
C ILE A 516 -8.71 18.04 -12.30
N PRO A 517 -7.40 17.79 -12.25
CA PRO A 517 -6.64 17.65 -11.01
C PRO A 517 -6.43 19.02 -10.36
N MET A 518 -7.43 19.48 -9.62
CA MET A 518 -7.34 20.69 -8.81
C MET A 518 -7.61 20.36 -7.34
N ASP A 519 -6.74 20.89 -6.47
CA ASP A 519 -7.02 20.92 -5.05
C ASP A 519 -8.21 21.86 -4.81
N SER A 520 -9.26 21.35 -4.16
CA SER A 520 -10.55 22.06 -4.10
C SER A 520 -10.42 23.34 -3.28
N VAL A 521 -10.76 24.50 -3.84
CA VAL A 521 -10.81 25.75 -3.05
C VAL A 521 -11.89 25.60 -1.98
N VAL A 522 -11.54 25.91 -0.72
CA VAL A 522 -12.51 25.94 0.38
C VAL A 522 -12.81 27.41 0.65
N ALA A 523 -13.97 27.87 0.20
CA ALA A 523 -14.49 29.17 0.62
C ALA A 523 -14.94 29.06 2.08
N ASP A 524 -14.54 30.01 2.92
CA ASP A 524 -15.08 30.28 4.26
C ASP A 524 -14.98 29.15 5.31
N SER A 525 -13.84 28.46 5.41
CA SER A 525 -13.56 27.57 6.56
C SER A 525 -12.52 28.16 7.51
N HIS A 526 -12.84 29.31 8.13
CA HIS A 526 -12.03 29.83 9.23
C HIS A 526 -12.26 29.01 10.50
N LEU A 527 -11.41 28.00 10.72
CA LEU A 527 -11.36 27.28 11.99
C LEU A 527 -10.62 28.12 13.03
N SER A 528 -11.13 28.12 14.27
CA SER A 528 -10.49 28.84 15.39
C SER A 528 -9.10 28.27 15.68
N GLU A 529 -8.22 29.09 16.26
CA GLU A 529 -6.87 28.68 16.64
C GLU A 529 -6.87 27.47 17.59
N THR A 530 -7.83 27.41 18.52
CA THR A 530 -8.03 26.27 19.41
C THR A 530 -8.32 24.97 18.66
N VAL A 531 -9.09 25.03 17.58
CA VAL A 531 -9.36 23.86 16.72
C VAL A 531 -8.12 23.51 15.89
N GLN A 532 -7.36 24.50 15.41
CA GLN A 532 -6.11 24.26 14.69
C GLN A 532 -5.07 23.53 15.55
N GLN A 533 -4.97 23.89 16.83
CA GLN A 533 -4.04 23.27 17.78
C GLN A 533 -4.32 21.77 17.99
N GLN A 534 -5.57 21.32 17.80
CA GLN A 534 -5.88 19.89 17.87
C GLN A 534 -5.17 19.09 16.78
N PHE A 535 -4.77 19.71 15.66
CA PHE A 535 -4.05 19.05 14.56
C PHE A 535 -2.53 19.27 14.59
N ALA A 536 -1.96 19.83 15.66
CA ALA A 536 -0.53 20.20 15.72
C ALA A 536 0.44 19.03 15.39
N ASN A 537 0.08 17.80 15.79
CA ASN A 537 0.89 16.60 15.60
C ASN A 537 0.63 15.87 14.26
N TRP A 538 -0.03 16.53 13.30
CA TRP A 538 -0.35 15.90 12.01
C TRP A 538 0.85 15.78 11.08
N SER A 539 1.71 16.79 11.04
CA SER A 539 2.85 16.83 10.12
C SER A 539 3.86 15.75 10.49
N TYR A 540 4.19 14.89 9.53
CA TYR A 540 5.04 13.74 9.75
C TYR A 540 5.92 13.44 8.53
N GLN A 541 7.20 13.24 8.81
CA GLN A 541 8.15 12.55 7.93
C GLN A 541 8.73 11.40 8.74
N ARG A 542 8.62 10.16 8.24
CA ARG A 542 9.01 8.96 8.99
C ARG A 542 10.53 8.91 9.23
N PRO A 543 11.01 8.86 10.50
CA PRO A 543 12.37 8.46 10.80
C PRO A 543 12.56 6.97 10.46
N THR A 544 13.67 6.63 9.84
CA THR A 544 14.00 5.25 9.46
C THR A 544 14.70 4.55 10.63
N THR A 545 14.28 3.35 11.00
CA THR A 545 15.04 2.48 11.91
C THR A 545 15.68 1.35 11.10
N ILE A 546 16.98 1.13 11.29
CA ILE A 546 17.69 -0.03 10.75
C ILE A 546 17.85 -1.03 11.91
N ASP A 547 17.24 -2.20 11.77
CA ASP A 547 17.43 -3.29 12.71
C ASP A 547 18.75 -4.00 12.42
N ALA A 548 19.53 -4.31 13.45
CA ALA A 548 20.85 -4.91 13.33
C ALA A 548 20.85 -6.33 12.72
N SER A 549 19.68 -6.97 12.57
CA SER A 549 19.52 -8.25 11.87
C SER A 549 19.55 -8.13 10.34
N ASP A 550 19.40 -6.92 9.80
CA ASP A 550 19.51 -6.65 8.36
C ASP A 550 20.96 -6.39 7.89
N ASP A 551 21.90 -6.21 8.83
CA ASP A 551 23.35 -6.15 8.62
C ASP A 551 23.96 -7.55 8.73
N ILE A 552 23.81 -8.37 7.69
CA ILE A 552 24.77 -9.48 7.46
C ILE A 552 25.72 -9.03 6.36
N SER A 553 26.62 -8.13 6.73
CA SER A 553 27.84 -7.83 5.98
C SER A 553 29.06 -8.13 6.85
N THR A 554 29.24 -9.40 7.22
CA THR A 554 30.55 -10.01 7.57
C THR A 554 30.37 -11.50 7.87
N ILE A 555 30.29 -12.32 6.82
CA ILE A 555 30.79 -13.69 6.92
C ILE A 555 32.00 -13.75 5.98
N ALA A 556 33.17 -13.50 6.54
CA ALA A 556 34.42 -13.85 5.90
C ALA A 556 34.51 -15.38 5.76
N PRO A 557 35.12 -15.91 4.68
CA PRO A 557 35.26 -17.34 4.49
C PRO A 557 36.44 -17.89 5.32
N GLY A 558 36.16 -18.95 6.10
CA GLY A 558 37.15 -19.96 6.50
C GLY A 558 37.84 -19.78 7.86
N SER A 559 37.59 -20.72 8.77
CA SER A 559 38.62 -21.74 9.07
C SER A 559 37.98 -22.97 9.71
N ILE A 560 38.28 -24.11 9.09
CA ILE A 560 38.15 -25.46 9.64
C ILE A 560 39.18 -25.58 10.76
N THR A 561 38.80 -26.08 11.94
CA THR A 561 39.55 -27.15 12.64
C THR A 561 38.81 -27.67 13.88
N ARG A 562 38.57 -28.99 13.84
CA ARG A 562 38.28 -29.98 14.90
C ARG A 562 37.12 -29.77 15.85
#